data_AF-A0A957DYJ3-F1
#
_entry.id   AF-A0A957DYJ3-F1
#
_cell.length_a   1.000
_cell.length_b   1.000
_cell.length_c   1.000
_cell.angle_alpha   90.00
_cell.angle_beta   90.00
_cell.angle_gamma   90.00
#
_symmetry.space_group_name_H-M   'P 1'
#
loop_
_entity.id
_entity.type
_entity.pdbx_description
1 polymer ?
#
loop_
_entity_poly.entity_id
_entity_poly.type
_entity_poly.pdbx_seq_one_letter_code
_entity_poly.pdbx_strand_id
1 'polypeptide(L)'
;MSRKSWQKDKEKRQKWMQFMQEFNPQIDPQTIRLMDELGYVSRAIYHMGGQSVEEAGLSFAQYRVLMHLFFAEQMGERAELNPSEISDRQGVSRNTMSSFIRNLEEEGLVER
;
A
#
# COMPACT_ATOMS: atom_id res chain seq x y z
N MET A 1 -8.38 -11.66 -25.58
CA MET A 1 -9.69 -11.59 -24.89
C MET A 1 -9.56 -10.59 -23.74
N SER A 2 -10.23 -9.44 -23.82
CA SER A 2 -10.19 -8.44 -22.75
C SER A 2 -10.85 -9.04 -21.50
N ARG A 3 -10.07 -9.32 -20.45
CA ARG A 3 -10.62 -9.64 -19.12
C ARG A 3 -11.45 -8.42 -18.71
N LYS A 4 -12.78 -8.49 -18.88
CA LYS A 4 -13.66 -7.50 -18.26
C LYS A 4 -13.29 -7.46 -16.79
N SER A 5 -12.79 -6.32 -16.33
CA SER A 5 -12.49 -6.08 -14.92
C SER A 5 -13.67 -6.58 -14.09
N TRP A 6 -13.41 -7.36 -13.04
CA TRP A 6 -14.42 -7.88 -12.10
C TRP A 6 -15.41 -6.78 -11.64
N GLN A 7 -14.94 -5.53 -11.57
CA GLN A 7 -15.72 -4.35 -11.23
C GLN A 7 -16.66 -3.82 -12.32
N LYS A 8 -16.52 -4.25 -13.57
CA LYS A 8 -17.43 -3.86 -14.67
C LYS A 8 -18.54 -4.89 -14.90
N ASP A 9 -18.40 -6.08 -14.33
CA ASP A 9 -19.37 -7.17 -14.43
C ASP A 9 -20.39 -7.11 -13.29
N LYS A 10 -21.55 -6.48 -13.56
CA LYS A 10 -22.62 -6.31 -12.57
C LYS A 10 -23.17 -7.65 -12.08
N GLU A 11 -23.24 -8.65 -12.97
CA GLU A 11 -23.83 -9.95 -12.66
C GLU A 11 -22.95 -10.74 -11.70
N LYS A 12 -21.63 -10.76 -11.93
CA LYS A 12 -20.69 -11.41 -11.01
C LYS A 12 -20.67 -10.77 -9.63
N ARG A 13 -20.77 -9.44 -9.56
CA ARG A 13 -20.88 -8.74 -8.28
C ARG A 13 -22.14 -9.10 -7.52
N GLN A 14 -23.28 -9.20 -8.20
CA GLN A 14 -24.52 -9.61 -7.57
C GLN A 14 -24.43 -11.01 -6.98
N LYS A 15 -23.85 -11.97 -7.72
CA LYS A 15 -23.63 -13.34 -7.24
C LYS A 15 -22.69 -13.38 -6.03
N TRP A 16 -21.64 -12.56 -6.03
CA TRP A 16 -20.72 -12.45 -4.90
C TRP A 16 -21.40 -11.88 -3.64
N MET A 17 -22.24 -10.84 -3.79
CA MET A 17 -22.99 -10.29 -2.66
C MET A 17 -23.97 -11.33 -2.08
N GLN A 18 -24.68 -12.05 -2.95
CA GLN A 18 -25.60 -13.10 -2.55
C GLN A 18 -24.87 -14.22 -1.79
N PHE A 19 -23.73 -14.68 -2.31
CA PHE A 19 -22.88 -15.64 -1.62
C PHE A 19 -22.49 -15.13 -0.23
N MET A 20 -21.99 -13.91 -0.10
CA MET A 20 -21.57 -13.37 1.20
C MET A 20 -22.73 -13.25 2.20
N GLN A 21 -23.94 -12.91 1.73
CA GLN A 21 -25.15 -12.87 2.55
C GLN A 21 -25.61 -14.27 3.01
N GLU A 22 -25.40 -15.32 2.20
CA GLU A 22 -25.67 -16.70 2.60
C GLU A 22 -24.77 -17.14 3.77
N PHE A 23 -23.51 -16.70 3.79
CA PHE A 23 -22.57 -17.01 4.87
C PHE A 23 -22.78 -16.16 6.13
N ASN A 24 -23.17 -14.90 5.98
CA ASN A 24 -23.47 -14.02 7.09
C ASN A 24 -24.68 -13.12 6.75
N PRO A 25 -25.90 -13.49 7.16
CA PRO A 25 -27.11 -12.75 6.82
C PRO A 25 -27.16 -11.32 7.35
N GLN A 26 -26.36 -10.99 8.36
CA GLN A 26 -26.31 -9.64 8.95
C GLN A 26 -25.24 -8.75 8.29
N ILE A 27 -24.44 -9.28 7.36
CA ILE A 27 -23.42 -8.48 6.70
C ILE A 27 -24.07 -7.42 5.82
N ASP A 28 -23.66 -6.17 6.01
CA ASP A 28 -24.09 -5.08 5.14
C ASP A 28 -23.42 -5.20 3.76
N PRO A 29 -24.20 -5.30 2.66
CA PRO A 29 -23.66 -5.36 1.30
C PRO A 29 -22.82 -4.15 0.92
N GLN A 30 -23.09 -2.97 1.49
CA GLN A 30 -22.30 -1.78 1.21
C GLN A 30 -20.89 -1.89 1.79
N THR A 31 -20.76 -2.45 2.99
CA THR A 31 -19.47 -2.73 3.63
C THR A 31 -18.60 -3.68 2.80
N ILE A 32 -19.17 -4.76 2.25
CA ILE A 32 -18.42 -5.68 1.38
C ILE A 32 -17.96 -4.96 0.11
N ARG A 33 -18.85 -4.18 -0.49
CA ARG A 33 -18.52 -3.41 -1.70
C ARG A 33 -17.39 -2.40 -1.45
N LEU A 34 -17.41 -1.71 -0.32
CA LEU A 34 -16.37 -0.75 0.06
C LEU A 34 -15.01 -1.46 0.19
N MET A 35 -14.97 -2.64 0.81
CA MET A 35 -13.74 -3.43 0.94
C MET A 35 -13.19 -3.86 -0.43
N ASP A 36 -14.05 -4.29 -1.35
CA ASP A 36 -13.66 -4.67 -2.72
C ASP A 36 -13.12 -3.48 -3.51
N GLU A 37 -13.79 -2.31 -3.41
CA GLU A 37 -13.38 -1.08 -4.08
C GLU A 37 -12.05 -0.55 -3.51
N LEU A 38 -11.91 -0.51 -2.19
CA LEU A 38 -10.68 -0.11 -1.51
C LEU A 38 -9.51 -1.03 -1.88
N GLY A 39 -9.73 -2.35 -1.87
CA GLY A 39 -8.71 -3.32 -2.25
C GLY A 39 -8.28 -3.17 -3.71
N TYR A 40 -9.20 -2.86 -4.62
CA TYR A 40 -8.85 -2.58 -6.01
C TYR A 40 -8.05 -1.29 -6.16
N VAL A 41 -8.49 -0.21 -5.52
CA VAL A 41 -7.78 1.08 -5.55
C VAL A 41 -6.37 0.90 -4.98
N SER A 42 -6.22 0.20 -3.86
CA SER A 42 -4.92 -0.11 -3.26
C SER A 42 -4.01 -0.86 -4.24
N ARG A 43 -4.52 -1.89 -4.93
CA ARG A 43 -3.74 -2.63 -5.94
C ARG A 43 -3.37 -1.78 -7.14
N ALA A 44 -4.28 -0.93 -7.61
CA ALA A 44 -4.03 -0.04 -8.74
C ALA A 44 -2.95 0.99 -8.40
N ILE A 45 -3.02 1.60 -7.21
CA ILE A 45 -2.00 2.53 -6.70
C ILE A 45 -0.66 1.80 -6.57
N TYR A 46 -0.65 0.60 -5.98
CA TYR A 46 0.56 -0.20 -5.83
C TYR A 46 1.18 -0.54 -7.20
N HIS A 47 0.38 -0.90 -8.18
CA HIS A 47 0.86 -1.27 -9.51
C HIS A 47 1.41 -0.05 -10.28
N MET A 48 0.70 1.09 -10.25
CA MET A 48 1.14 2.31 -10.92
C MET A 48 2.40 2.90 -10.28
N GLY A 49 2.46 2.94 -8.94
CA GLY A 49 3.67 3.38 -8.24
C GLY A 49 4.81 2.39 -8.41
N GLY A 50 4.52 1.09 -8.37
CA GLY A 50 5.50 0.00 -8.47
C GLY A 50 6.29 0.04 -9.77
N GLN A 51 5.66 0.28 -10.93
CA GLN A 51 6.39 0.29 -12.22
C GLN A 51 7.47 1.37 -12.28
N SER A 52 7.14 2.62 -11.93
CA SER A 52 8.13 3.71 -11.93
C SER A 52 9.21 3.55 -10.85
N VAL A 53 8.87 2.89 -9.74
CA VAL A 53 9.78 2.69 -8.61
C VAL A 53 10.74 1.52 -8.88
N GLU A 54 10.25 0.46 -9.52
CA GLU A 54 11.06 -0.68 -9.98
C GLU A 54 12.04 -0.27 -11.08
N GLU A 55 11.65 0.62 -12.00
CA GLU A 55 12.55 1.20 -13.00
C GLU A 55 13.71 2.00 -12.36
N ALA A 56 13.48 2.58 -11.18
CA ALA A 56 14.50 3.27 -10.39
C ALA A 56 15.33 2.33 -9.50
N GLY A 57 15.12 1.00 -9.58
CA GLY A 57 15.83 0.00 -8.79
C GLY A 57 15.35 -0.13 -7.34
N LEU A 58 14.25 0.54 -6.98
CA LEU A 58 13.71 0.57 -5.62
C LEU A 58 12.52 -0.37 -5.47
N SER A 59 12.28 -0.84 -4.25
CA SER A 59 10.98 -1.43 -3.89
C SER A 59 9.97 -0.36 -3.52
N PHE A 60 8.67 -0.66 -3.69
CA PHE A 60 7.60 0.25 -3.27
C PHE A 60 7.66 0.61 -1.77
N ALA A 61 8.15 -0.31 -0.94
CA ALA A 61 8.34 -0.06 0.49
C ALA A 61 9.47 0.96 0.74
N GLN A 62 10.63 0.81 0.07
CA GLN A 62 11.71 1.80 0.12
C GLN A 62 11.25 3.18 -0.38
N TYR A 63 10.49 3.23 -1.48
CA TYR A 63 9.89 4.48 -1.96
C TYR A 63 8.99 5.15 -0.91
N ARG A 64 8.14 4.38 -0.21
CA ARG A 64 7.31 4.92 0.87
C ARG A 64 8.13 5.45 2.04
N VAL A 65 9.27 4.82 2.36
CA VAL A 65 10.21 5.34 3.36
C VAL A 65 10.77 6.69 2.89
N LEU A 66 11.30 6.78 1.67
CA LEU A 66 11.82 8.03 1.11
C LEU A 66 10.78 9.16 1.11
N MET A 67 9.54 8.87 0.69
CA MET A 67 8.45 9.86 0.72
C MET A 67 8.17 10.38 2.11
N HIS A 68 8.25 9.51 3.13
CA HIS A 68 8.03 9.90 4.51
C HIS A 68 9.16 10.77 5.06
N LEU A 69 10.41 10.36 4.82
CA LEU A 69 11.60 11.11 5.21
C LEU A 69 11.61 12.50 4.56
N PHE A 70 11.35 12.56 3.25
CA PHE A 70 11.28 13.82 2.50
C PHE A 70 10.21 14.75 3.06
N PHE A 71 9.00 14.25 3.34
CA PHE A 71 7.92 15.06 3.88
C PHE A 71 8.26 15.62 5.27
N ALA A 72 8.80 14.80 6.17
CA ALA A 72 9.23 15.24 7.50
C ALA A 72 10.33 16.31 7.40
N GLU A 73 11.27 16.15 6.47
CA GLU A 73 12.30 17.16 6.21
C GLU A 73 11.70 18.50 5.77
N GLN A 74 10.73 18.48 4.85
CA GLN A 74 10.03 19.69 4.39
C GLN A 74 9.26 20.39 5.52
N MET A 75 8.78 19.65 6.50
CA MET A 75 8.07 20.18 7.66
C MET A 75 9.01 20.69 8.77
N GLY A 76 10.32 20.54 8.62
CA GLY A 76 11.31 20.90 9.64
C GLY A 76 11.44 19.88 10.77
N GLU A 77 10.79 18.73 10.66
CA GLU A 77 10.79 17.63 11.64
C GLU A 77 12.02 16.71 11.45
N ARG A 78 13.19 17.31 11.23
CA ARG A 78 14.43 16.57 10.91
C ARG A 78 14.95 15.69 12.05
N ALA A 79 14.59 15.99 13.30
CA ALA A 79 15.15 15.34 14.48
C ALA A 79 14.41 14.05 14.91
N GLU A 80 13.24 13.75 14.35
CA GLU A 80 12.32 12.72 14.88
C GLU A 80 12.02 11.58 13.91
N LEU A 81 12.86 11.38 12.88
CA LEU A 81 12.70 10.26 11.95
C LEU A 81 13.19 8.94 12.57
N ASN A 82 12.55 8.51 13.64
CA ASN A 82 12.86 7.28 14.32
C ASN A 82 12.35 6.08 13.49
N PRO A 83 13.21 5.12 13.10
CA PRO A 83 12.82 3.93 12.33
C PRO A 83 11.64 3.18 12.93
N SER A 84 11.48 3.20 14.26
CA SER A 84 10.35 2.57 14.95
C SER A 84 9.01 3.23 14.65
N GLU A 85 8.95 4.56 14.50
CA GLU A 85 7.72 5.27 14.15
C GLU A 85 7.33 5.04 12.68
N ILE A 86 8.33 5.00 11.79
CA ILE A 86 8.11 4.67 10.36
C ILE A 86 7.61 3.22 10.25
N SER A 87 8.15 2.31 11.05
CA SER A 87 7.73 0.91 11.15
C SER A 87 6.24 0.80 11.52
N ASP A 88 5.81 1.51 12.57
CA ASP A 88 4.44 1.50 13.06
C ASP A 88 3.48 2.13 12.05
N ARG A 89 3.87 3.25 11.40
CA ARG A 89 3.07 3.92 10.36
C ARG A 89 2.93 3.09 9.07
N GLN A 90 3.95 2.33 8.69
CA GLN A 90 3.92 1.51 7.47
C GLN A 90 3.42 0.08 7.70
N GLY A 91 3.23 -0.35 8.96
CA GLY A 91 2.77 -1.69 9.30
C GLY A 91 3.79 -2.79 8.97
N VAL A 92 5.08 -2.46 8.97
CA VAL A 92 6.17 -3.41 8.74
C VAL A 92 6.94 -3.65 10.04
N SER A 93 7.65 -4.78 10.15
CA SER A 93 8.45 -5.04 11.34
C SER A 93 9.66 -4.10 11.43
N ARG A 94 10.14 -3.83 12.64
CA ARG A 94 11.36 -3.02 12.85
C ARG A 94 12.57 -3.59 12.13
N ASN A 95 12.70 -4.92 12.08
CA ASN A 95 13.80 -5.58 11.36
C ASN A 95 13.73 -5.33 9.85
N THR A 96 12.51 -5.38 9.29
CA THR A 96 12.26 -5.07 7.88
C THR A 96 12.56 -3.60 7.59
N MET A 97 12.10 -2.69 8.45
CA MET A 97 12.37 -1.25 8.32
C MET A 97 13.87 -0.95 8.37
N SER A 98 14.59 -1.53 9.33
CA SER A 98 16.06 -1.41 9.41
C SER A 98 16.75 -1.92 8.14
N SER A 99 16.23 -2.97 7.51
CA SER A 99 16.78 -3.46 6.24
C SER A 99 16.50 -2.50 5.09
N PHE A 100 15.33 -1.87 5.03
CA PHE A 100 15.02 -0.88 3.99
C PHE A 100 15.91 0.36 4.12
N ILE A 101 16.06 0.88 5.34
CA ILE A 101 16.89 2.07 5.59
C ILE A 101 18.35 1.77 5.24
N ARG A 102 18.90 0.62 5.67
CA ARG A 102 20.28 0.24 5.32
C ARG A 102 20.49 0.16 3.81
N ASN A 103 19.57 -0.46 3.07
CA ASN A 103 19.70 -0.53 1.61
C ASN A 103 19.63 0.87 0.97
N LEU A 104 18.78 1.76 1.49
CA LEU A 104 18.71 3.15 1.03
C LEU A 104 19.99 3.96 1.35
N GLU A 105 20.64 3.69 2.49
CA GLU A 105 21.95 4.25 2.85
C GLU A 105 23.05 3.74 1.89
N GLU A 106 23.08 2.42 1.61
CA GLU A 106 24.02 1.80 0.67
C GLU A 106 23.88 2.37 -0.76
N GLU A 107 22.65 2.71 -1.16
CA GLU A 107 22.34 3.37 -2.43
C GLU A 107 22.59 4.89 -2.42
N GLY A 108 22.98 5.47 -1.28
CA GLY A 108 23.29 6.89 -1.14
C GLY A 108 22.07 7.82 -1.17
N LEU A 109 20.88 7.28 -0.89
CA LEU A 109 19.61 8.02 -0.93
C LEU A 109 19.20 8.59 0.43
N VAL A 110 19.76 8.07 1.52
CA VAL A 110 19.51 8.49 2.90
C VAL A 110 20.82 8.51 3.67
N GLU A 111 20.94 9.46 4.60
CA GLU A 111 22.05 9.56 5.56
C GLU A 111 21.48 9.56 6.99
N ARG A 112 22.28 9.11 7.96
CA ARG A 112 21.95 9.20 9.39
C ARG A 112 22.52 10.43 10.05
#